data_AF-A0A422N1M9-F1
#
_entry.id   AF-A0A422N1M9-F1
#
_cell.length_a   1.000
_cell.length_b   1.000
_cell.length_c   1.000
_cell.angle_alpha   90.00
_cell.angle_beta   90.00
_cell.angle_gamma   90.00
#
_symmetry.space_group_name_H-M   'P 1'
#
loop_
_entity.id
_entity.type
_entity.pdbx_description
1 polymer ?
#
loop_
_entity_poly.entity_id
_entity_poly.type
_entity_poly.pdbx_seq_one_letter_code
_entity_poly.pdbx_strand_id
1 'polypeptide(L)'
;MSILQASAAEGGPGNSSFDFLACEGNEQQVWAEVYLREFPDLEKFGAMTMEEQREVVAGLQEEVDVLEEEMRVFVRQADSLRVERPVAVLTTPLTSMRKSLSAFLLAENALPGVEESSASESVVLVNGEGGGEEVAAPPNVRRGQAYSRKLVDTTDVYVALEDRVAMFTKERDRLRQQRDRDEREGEHLRNLLTATVKEAVGRSKELRLELLQLQREVLNEGSSTASSDDLLRFMDKRYDRQAKYLDKLNVQCAAAERKITQTQLQIRQRHAAGEAFHAIDFEQLRIENQQFNERIERKNLELVELKGTSTRTVQTLNSLMDTLNGLTTEQNRLRKDLKSRREYLARLQREMVSVAHEADVAERKNATIKAQHEAVRVPKIEHYVAQKAEEYELKKAQRNWKRKVEIAEGQLCLIQQQIRTLAKAVETPRRWVKELRRQMGTPPNSFTKSAARGGEGGSMYTDAEGKYEVQVKLDAAPVVGGSKALLDIKRKR
;
A
#
# COMPACT_ATOMS: atom_id res chain seq x y z
N MET A 1 -42.14 41.12 -6.57
CA MET A 1 -41.82 42.01 -5.44
C MET A 1 -41.96 41.17 -4.18
N SER A 2 -40.97 40.38 -3.74
CA SER A 2 -39.52 40.61 -3.58
C SER A 2 -39.21 41.36 -2.28
N ILE A 3 -38.45 40.66 -1.40
CA ILE A 3 -37.44 41.18 -0.44
C ILE A 3 -38.10 41.75 0.84
N LEU A 4 -37.75 41.40 2.10
CA LEU A 4 -36.49 41.13 2.81
C LEU A 4 -36.76 40.08 3.91
N GLN A 5 -35.85 39.17 4.27
CA GLN A 5 -34.72 39.51 5.15
C GLN A 5 -33.60 38.45 5.05
N ALA A 6 -32.35 38.92 4.98
CA ALA A 6 -31.14 38.12 5.01
C ALA A 6 -30.11 38.79 5.94
N SER A 7 -29.43 38.00 6.79
CA SER A 7 -27.96 37.95 7.03
C SER A 7 -27.67 36.97 8.18
N ALA A 8 -26.91 35.89 7.96
CA ALA A 8 -25.50 35.69 8.38
C ALA A 8 -25.34 35.34 9.89
N ALA A 9 -24.50 34.44 10.39
CA ALA A 9 -23.59 33.40 9.90
C ALA A 9 -23.09 32.61 11.16
N GLU A 10 -22.40 31.48 10.93
CA GLU A 10 -21.39 30.82 11.80
C GLU A 10 -21.75 29.61 12.70
N GLY A 11 -20.94 28.55 12.55
CA GLY A 11 -20.65 27.43 13.48
C GLY A 11 -21.64 26.26 13.41
N GLY A 12 -21.47 25.23 12.57
CA GLY A 12 -20.44 24.19 12.70
C GLY A 12 -20.90 23.08 13.66
N PRO A 13 -21.37 21.89 13.20
CA PRO A 13 -21.56 20.76 14.11
C PRO A 13 -20.19 20.20 14.45
N GLY A 14 -19.73 20.45 15.67
CA GLY A 14 -18.58 19.77 16.23
C GLY A 14 -18.87 18.26 16.28
N ASN A 15 -18.25 17.54 15.35
CA ASN A 15 -18.05 16.10 15.44
C ASN A 15 -17.45 15.76 16.81
N SER A 16 -18.18 15.05 17.66
CA SER A 16 -17.57 14.13 18.63
C SER A 16 -16.94 12.98 17.84
N SER A 17 -15.76 13.23 17.29
CA SER A 17 -14.99 12.31 16.43
C SER A 17 -14.32 11.15 17.20
N PHE A 18 -14.86 10.75 18.35
CA PHE A 18 -14.26 9.75 19.23
C PHE A 18 -15.23 8.70 19.76
N ASP A 19 -16.43 8.57 19.18
CA ASP A 19 -17.36 7.49 19.53
C ASP A 19 -17.03 6.14 18.84
N PHE A 20 -15.86 6.00 18.21
CA PHE A 20 -15.42 4.78 17.53
C PHE A 20 -14.50 3.86 18.36
N LEU A 21 -14.08 4.29 19.56
CA LEU A 21 -13.21 3.49 20.45
C LEU A 21 -13.95 2.74 21.57
N ALA A 22 -15.28 2.84 21.63
CA ALA A 22 -16.07 1.99 22.51
C ALA A 22 -16.21 0.56 21.92
N CYS A 23 -15.07 -0.13 21.76
CA CYS A 23 -15.02 -1.56 21.45
C CYS A 23 -14.87 -2.32 22.77
N GLU A 24 -15.97 -2.95 23.19
CA GLU A 24 -16.15 -3.72 24.42
C GLU A 24 -15.31 -5.02 24.43
N GLY A 25 -13.99 -4.89 24.56
CA GLY A 25 -13.06 -6.01 24.72
C GLY A 25 -12.14 -5.75 25.89
N ASN A 26 -12.43 -6.35 27.05
CA ASN A 26 -11.70 -6.18 28.31
C ASN A 26 -10.17 -6.26 28.14
N GLU A 27 -9.63 -7.05 27.21
CA GLU A 27 -8.18 -7.18 27.03
C GLU A 27 -7.55 -5.97 26.33
N GLN A 28 -8.12 -5.49 25.22
CA GLN A 28 -7.61 -4.29 24.54
C GLN A 28 -7.84 -3.04 25.38
N GLN A 29 -8.91 -3.03 26.18
CA GLN A 29 -9.17 -2.00 27.16
C GLN A 29 -8.17 -2.04 28.31
N VAL A 30 -7.76 -3.22 28.80
CA VAL A 30 -6.69 -3.36 29.80
C VAL A 30 -5.33 -2.93 29.24
N TRP A 31 -4.97 -3.33 28.01
CA TRP A 31 -3.73 -2.87 27.37
C TRP A 31 -3.75 -1.36 27.10
N ALA A 32 -4.89 -0.82 26.66
CA ALA A 32 -5.08 0.61 26.49
C ALA A 32 -5.04 1.33 27.84
N GLU A 33 -5.62 0.79 28.91
CA GLU A 33 -5.57 1.36 30.25
C GLU A 33 -4.16 1.34 30.85
N VAL A 34 -3.34 0.32 30.54
CA VAL A 34 -1.93 0.28 30.95
C VAL A 34 -1.11 1.31 30.17
N TYR A 35 -1.20 1.34 28.83
CA TYR A 35 -0.37 2.24 28.01
C TYR A 35 -0.91 3.67 27.87
N LEU A 36 -2.16 3.95 28.26
CA LEU A 36 -2.77 5.29 28.29
C LEU A 36 -2.96 5.80 29.73
N ARG A 37 -2.40 5.12 30.74
CA ARG A 37 -2.50 5.58 32.13
C ARG A 37 -1.75 6.90 32.29
N GLU A 38 -2.50 7.98 32.51
CA GLU A 38 -1.91 9.28 32.78
C GLU A 38 -1.48 9.36 34.25
N PHE A 39 -0.18 9.54 34.49
CA PHE A 39 0.35 9.76 35.83
C PHE A 39 0.21 11.24 36.24
N PRO A 40 -0.09 11.53 37.51
CA PRO A 40 -0.25 12.90 37.98
C PRO A 40 1.06 13.69 37.87
N ASP A 41 0.97 14.90 37.31
CA ASP A 41 2.07 15.86 37.21
C ASP A 41 2.69 16.19 38.59
N LEU A 42 3.95 16.62 38.63
CA LEU A 42 4.70 16.94 39.86
C LEU A 42 3.95 17.84 40.86
N GLU A 43 3.18 18.82 40.36
CA GLU A 43 2.38 19.72 41.20
C GLU A 43 1.12 19.04 41.77
N LYS A 44 0.50 18.13 41.02
CA LYS A 44 -0.67 17.34 41.46
C LYS A 44 -0.26 16.23 42.43
N PHE A 45 0.92 15.63 42.22
CA PHE A 45 1.48 14.64 43.13
C PHE A 45 1.79 15.24 44.51
N GLY A 46 2.37 16.45 44.55
CA GLY A 46 2.66 17.16 45.81
C GLY A 46 1.43 17.61 46.60
N ALA A 47 0.28 17.78 45.93
CA ALA A 47 -0.99 18.18 46.55
C ALA A 47 -1.83 16.99 47.07
N MET A 48 -1.46 15.75 46.72
CA MET A 48 -2.12 14.53 47.21
C MET A 48 -1.69 14.16 48.63
N THR A 49 -2.56 13.41 49.32
CA THR A 49 -2.28 12.89 50.65
C THR A 49 -1.14 11.85 50.61
N MET A 50 -0.45 11.66 51.74
CA MET A 50 0.67 10.72 51.85
C MET A 50 0.28 9.26 51.54
N GLU A 51 -1.00 8.92 51.59
CA GLU A 51 -1.51 7.58 51.26
C GLU A 51 -1.72 7.46 49.74
N GLU A 52 -2.34 8.46 49.10
CA GLU A 52 -2.49 8.53 47.64
C GLU A 52 -1.13 8.58 46.92
N GLN A 53 -0.15 9.29 47.47
CA GLN A 53 1.23 9.29 46.95
C GLN A 53 1.86 7.90 47.00
N ARG A 54 1.61 7.10 48.04
CA ARG A 54 2.14 5.73 48.15
C ARG A 54 1.46 4.79 47.17
N GLU A 55 0.16 4.95 46.94
CA GLU A 55 -0.60 4.15 45.99
C GLU A 55 -0.13 4.40 44.54
N VAL A 56 0.12 5.65 44.18
CA VAL A 56 0.69 6.00 42.87
C VAL A 56 2.10 5.45 42.70
N VAL A 57 2.94 5.52 43.73
CA VAL A 57 4.31 4.95 43.69
C VAL A 57 4.28 3.42 43.60
N ALA A 58 3.37 2.76 44.31
CA ALA A 58 3.19 1.31 44.24
C ALA A 58 2.72 0.89 42.84
N GLY A 59 1.74 1.59 42.26
CA GLY A 59 1.30 1.33 40.88
C GLY A 59 2.41 1.54 39.83
N LEU A 60 3.26 2.56 40.01
CA LEU A 60 4.44 2.77 39.15
C LEU A 60 5.47 1.65 39.29
N GLN A 61 5.69 1.15 40.50
CA GLN A 61 6.61 0.02 40.73
C GLN A 61 6.11 -1.26 40.06
N GLU A 62 4.81 -1.56 40.18
CA GLU A 62 4.20 -2.71 39.51
C GLU A 62 4.30 -2.62 37.99
N GLU A 63 4.13 -1.42 37.40
CA GLU A 63 4.27 -1.23 35.95
C GLU A 63 5.72 -1.41 35.48
N VAL A 64 6.70 -0.89 36.23
CA VAL A 64 8.12 -1.11 35.94
C VAL A 64 8.47 -2.60 35.98
N ASP A 65 7.98 -3.34 36.97
CA ASP A 65 8.20 -4.79 37.08
C ASP A 65 7.61 -5.55 35.89
N VAL A 66 6.41 -5.16 35.42
CA VAL A 66 5.77 -5.75 34.24
C VAL A 66 6.55 -5.45 32.96
N LEU A 67 7.00 -4.21 32.77
CA LEU A 67 7.82 -3.81 31.63
C LEU A 67 9.19 -4.51 31.61
N GLU A 68 9.79 -4.76 32.78
CA GLU A 68 11.01 -5.56 32.89
C GLU A 68 10.81 -7.00 32.44
N GLU A 69 9.70 -7.65 32.81
CA GLU A 69 9.35 -8.98 32.32
C GLU A 69 9.09 -9.00 30.81
N GLU A 70 8.39 -8.00 30.29
CA GLU A 70 8.15 -7.85 28.85
C GLU A 70 9.49 -7.71 28.08
N MET A 71 10.41 -6.89 28.59
CA MET A 71 11.77 -6.76 28.06
C MET A 71 12.52 -8.10 28.09
N ARG A 72 12.43 -8.86 29.19
CA ARG A 72 13.05 -10.19 29.30
C ARG A 72 12.52 -11.16 28.24
N VAL A 73 11.22 -11.13 27.96
CA VAL A 73 10.58 -11.95 26.91
C VAL A 73 11.10 -11.57 25.53
N PHE A 74 11.16 -10.27 25.21
CA PHE A 74 11.68 -9.83 23.91
C PHE A 74 13.16 -10.14 23.71
N VAL A 75 13.99 -10.03 24.75
CA VAL A 75 15.41 -10.42 24.69
C VAL A 75 15.55 -11.91 24.40
N ARG A 76 14.79 -12.78 25.09
CA ARG A 76 14.79 -14.23 24.83
C ARG A 76 14.35 -14.56 23.41
N GLN A 77 13.35 -13.85 22.90
CA GLN A 77 12.87 -14.05 21.53
C GLN A 77 13.90 -13.57 20.49
N ALA A 78 14.59 -12.46 20.74
CA ALA A 78 15.69 -11.99 19.91
C ALA A 78 16.90 -12.94 19.93
N ASP A 79 17.26 -13.48 21.09
CA ASP A 79 18.35 -14.46 21.22
C ASP A 79 18.00 -15.78 20.53
N SER A 80 16.75 -16.24 20.62
CA SER A 80 16.27 -17.43 19.91
C SER A 80 16.31 -17.27 18.38
N LEU A 81 16.27 -16.03 17.87
CA LEU A 81 16.43 -15.70 16.45
C LEU A 81 17.91 -15.51 16.05
N ARG A 82 18.81 -15.26 17.02
CA ARG A 82 20.26 -15.06 16.81
C ARG A 82 21.09 -16.34 16.87
N VAL A 83 20.53 -17.46 17.33
CA VAL A 83 21.21 -18.76 17.28
C VAL A 83 21.31 -19.24 15.83
N GLU A 84 22.37 -18.83 15.12
CA GLU A 84 22.79 -19.45 13.87
C GLU A 84 23.21 -20.91 14.13
N ARG A 85 22.60 -21.83 13.39
CA ARG A 85 23.05 -23.24 13.31
C ARG A 85 24.47 -23.28 12.73
N PRO A 86 25.41 -24.04 13.33
CA PRO A 86 26.74 -24.19 12.75
C PRO A 86 26.66 -24.96 11.43
N VAL A 87 27.19 -24.34 10.37
CA VAL A 87 27.31 -24.91 9.01
C VAL A 87 28.41 -25.98 9.03
N ALA A 88 28.00 -27.25 8.95
CA ALA A 88 28.90 -28.34 8.62
C ALA A 88 28.98 -28.51 7.10
N VAL A 89 30.17 -28.23 6.57
CA VAL A 89 30.58 -28.49 5.18
C VAL A 89 30.57 -30.00 4.92
N LEU A 90 29.92 -30.45 3.84
CA LEU A 90 30.41 -31.53 2.98
C LEU A 90 29.65 -31.56 1.64
N THR A 91 30.44 -31.74 0.60
CA THR A 91 30.21 -31.63 -0.83
C THR A 91 29.45 -32.83 -1.44
N THR A 92 28.47 -32.58 -2.32
CA THR A 92 28.29 -33.13 -3.70
C THR A 92 26.84 -32.95 -4.22
N PRO A 93 26.60 -32.93 -5.55
CA PRO A 93 25.51 -32.12 -6.13
C PRO A 93 24.26 -32.89 -6.58
N LEU A 94 23.17 -32.11 -6.61
CA LEU A 94 21.91 -32.21 -7.36
C LEU A 94 21.22 -33.58 -7.46
N THR A 95 20.03 -33.66 -6.86
CA THR A 95 18.77 -33.77 -7.65
C THR A 95 17.54 -33.68 -6.74
N SER A 96 16.58 -32.87 -7.20
CA SER A 96 15.15 -33.15 -7.16
C SER A 96 14.38 -33.17 -5.82
N MET A 97 13.30 -32.38 -5.85
CA MET A 97 12.03 -32.54 -5.11
C MET A 97 11.88 -31.87 -3.74
N ARG A 98 11.01 -30.85 -3.79
CA ARG A 98 10.12 -30.36 -2.74
C ARG A 98 9.67 -31.47 -1.77
N LYS A 99 9.84 -31.25 -0.47
CA LYS A 99 9.06 -31.83 0.64
C LYS A 99 9.07 -30.78 1.76
N SER A 100 7.99 -30.04 2.05
CA SER A 100 6.73 -30.44 2.68
C SER A 100 6.93 -31.35 3.90
N LEU A 101 6.98 -30.73 5.07
CA LEU A 101 6.82 -31.37 6.37
C LEU A 101 5.35 -31.76 6.53
N SER A 102 5.05 -33.03 6.29
CA SER A 102 3.85 -33.69 6.75
C SER A 102 4.11 -35.20 6.79
N ALA A 103 4.67 -35.65 7.90
CA ALA A 103 4.71 -37.06 8.25
C ALA A 103 4.15 -37.16 9.67
N PHE A 104 2.91 -37.64 9.77
CA PHE A 104 2.43 -38.59 10.77
C PHE A 104 0.95 -38.82 10.48
N LEU A 105 0.64 -39.80 9.64
CA LEU A 105 -0.47 -40.74 9.85
C LEU A 105 -0.30 -41.96 8.91
N LEU A 106 -0.26 -43.12 9.57
CA LEU A 106 -0.63 -44.48 9.17
C LEU A 106 -0.89 -44.80 7.68
N ALA A 107 -0.18 -45.81 7.18
CA ALA A 107 -0.82 -46.93 6.47
C ALA A 107 0.11 -48.17 6.48
N GLU A 108 -0.54 -49.31 6.64
CA GLU A 108 -0.01 -50.65 6.89
C GLU A 108 0.70 -51.32 5.70
N ASN A 109 1.39 -52.42 6.06
CA ASN A 109 1.72 -53.62 5.29
C ASN A 109 2.89 -53.56 4.29
N ALA A 110 4.01 -54.23 4.66
CA ALA A 110 4.52 -55.40 3.95
C ALA A 110 5.70 -56.04 4.69
N LEU A 111 5.63 -57.38 4.84
CA LEU A 111 6.67 -58.31 5.30
C LEU A 111 7.98 -58.22 4.49
N PRO A 112 9.11 -58.74 5.02
CA PRO A 112 9.56 -60.06 4.56
C PRO A 112 10.33 -60.94 5.58
N GLY A 113 10.26 -62.27 5.37
CA GLY A 113 11.33 -63.27 5.64
C GLY A 113 11.41 -63.82 7.07
N VAL A 114 11.00 -65.05 7.43
CA VAL A 114 11.32 -66.44 7.00
C VAL A 114 12.35 -67.13 7.91
N GLU A 115 12.09 -68.43 8.17
CA GLU A 115 12.82 -69.46 8.97
C GLU A 115 12.57 -69.39 10.50
N GLU A 116 12.19 -70.45 11.25
CA GLU A 116 12.22 -71.91 11.03
C GLU A 116 11.39 -72.63 12.13
N SER A 117 10.74 -73.77 11.78
CA SER A 117 10.67 -75.08 12.50
C SER A 117 10.32 -75.15 14.02
N SER A 118 9.57 -76.09 14.61
CA SER A 118 8.87 -77.33 14.25
C SER A 118 8.18 -77.87 15.54
N ALA A 119 7.15 -78.73 15.39
CA ALA A 119 6.73 -79.80 16.33
C ALA A 119 6.16 -79.38 17.72
N SER A 120 5.18 -80.04 18.36
CA SER A 120 4.42 -81.26 18.12
C SER A 120 3.19 -81.31 19.04
N GLU A 121 2.26 -82.20 18.69
CA GLU A 121 1.15 -82.77 19.46
C GLU A 121 1.39 -82.97 20.98
N SER A 122 0.35 -82.79 21.80
CA SER A 122 -0.29 -83.93 22.47
C SER A 122 -1.50 -83.54 23.34
N VAL A 123 -2.46 -84.44 23.27
CA VAL A 123 -3.71 -84.60 24.04
C VAL A 123 -3.43 -84.80 25.53
N VAL A 124 -4.15 -84.09 26.41
CA VAL A 124 -4.54 -84.62 27.73
C VAL A 124 -5.94 -84.11 28.10
N LEU A 125 -6.86 -85.08 28.20
CA LEU A 125 -8.17 -84.98 28.83
C LEU A 125 -8.00 -84.93 30.36
N VAL A 126 -8.75 -84.05 31.03
CA VAL A 126 -9.11 -84.24 32.45
C VAL A 126 -10.58 -83.86 32.63
N ASN A 127 -11.37 -84.86 32.99
CA ASN A 127 -12.74 -84.78 33.49
C ASN A 127 -12.76 -84.58 35.02
N GLY A 128 -13.86 -84.00 35.51
CA GLY A 128 -14.33 -84.01 36.90
C GLY A 128 -15.41 -82.92 37.08
N GLU A 129 -16.69 -83.20 36.82
CA GLU A 129 -17.73 -83.86 37.65
C GLU A 129 -18.39 -82.98 38.73
N GLY A 130 -19.74 -82.91 38.65
CA GLY A 130 -20.72 -82.61 39.72
C GLY A 130 -21.02 -81.13 39.96
N GLY A 131 -22.26 -80.61 40.01
CA GLY A 131 -23.61 -81.18 40.08
C GLY A 131 -24.47 -80.39 41.09
N GLY A 132 -25.70 -80.00 40.73
CA GLY A 132 -26.76 -79.41 41.60
C GLY A 132 -27.39 -78.13 41.01
N GLU A 133 -28.55 -78.20 40.33
CA GLU A 133 -29.94 -77.97 40.82
C GLU A 133 -30.20 -76.51 41.25
N GLU A 134 -31.22 -75.76 40.82
CA GLU A 134 -32.62 -76.08 40.50
C GLU A 134 -33.21 -75.19 39.38
N VAL A 135 -34.30 -75.71 38.79
CA VAL A 135 -35.16 -75.14 37.75
C VAL A 135 -36.38 -74.44 38.39
N ALA A 136 -36.80 -73.29 37.84
CA ALA A 136 -38.21 -72.88 37.88
C ALA A 136 -38.61 -72.17 36.58
N ALA A 137 -39.49 -72.80 35.81
CA ALA A 137 -40.19 -72.23 34.65
C ALA A 137 -41.63 -71.84 35.03
N PRO A 138 -42.26 -70.90 34.29
CA PRO A 138 -43.69 -71.03 33.98
C PRO A 138 -43.97 -70.65 32.50
N PRO A 139 -45.22 -70.77 31.97
CA PRO A 139 -45.53 -71.75 30.95
C PRO A 139 -45.83 -71.15 29.58
N ASN A 140 -45.76 -72.01 28.58
CA ASN A 140 -45.96 -71.68 27.18
C ASN A 140 -47.45 -71.72 26.77
N VAL A 141 -47.71 -71.11 25.60
CA VAL A 141 -48.87 -71.23 24.70
C VAL A 141 -49.96 -70.14 24.80
N ARG A 142 -49.81 -69.10 23.95
CA ARG A 142 -50.92 -68.57 23.13
C ARG A 142 -50.45 -68.18 21.72
N ARG A 143 -50.99 -68.95 20.76
CA ARG A 143 -51.54 -68.54 19.45
C ARG A 143 -50.70 -67.63 18.53
N GLY A 144 -50.39 -68.18 17.37
CA GLY A 144 -49.67 -67.58 16.25
C GLY A 144 -49.95 -66.10 15.99
N GLN A 145 -48.89 -65.30 16.11
CA GLN A 145 -48.70 -64.14 15.26
C GLN A 145 -47.91 -64.57 14.03
N ALA A 146 -48.38 -64.15 12.86
CA ALA A 146 -47.67 -64.34 11.61
C ALA A 146 -46.28 -63.70 11.73
N TYR A 147 -45.23 -64.51 11.63
CA TYR A 147 -43.89 -64.03 11.35
C TYR A 147 -43.92 -63.35 9.99
N SER A 148 -44.11 -62.03 9.99
CA SER A 148 -43.68 -61.19 8.89
C SER A 148 -42.18 -61.41 8.79
N ARG A 149 -41.73 -62.19 7.80
CA ARG A 149 -40.35 -62.15 7.34
C ARG A 149 -40.12 -60.73 6.84
N LYS A 150 -39.73 -59.82 7.75
CA LYS A 150 -38.92 -58.69 7.35
C LYS A 150 -37.71 -59.32 6.67
N LEU A 151 -37.54 -58.98 5.41
CA LEU A 151 -36.32 -59.26 4.67
C LEU A 151 -35.18 -58.78 5.58
N VAL A 152 -34.48 -59.73 6.19
CA VAL A 152 -33.29 -59.44 6.98
C VAL A 152 -32.33 -58.87 5.96
N ASP A 153 -32.13 -57.55 6.01
CA ASP A 153 -31.13 -56.90 5.17
C ASP A 153 -29.84 -57.68 5.38
N THR A 154 -29.11 -57.93 4.29
CA THR A 154 -27.87 -58.70 4.32
C THR A 154 -26.82 -58.11 5.27
N THR A 155 -27.04 -56.89 5.78
CA THR A 155 -26.30 -56.24 6.86
C THR A 155 -26.52 -56.87 8.25
N ASP A 156 -27.66 -57.50 8.53
CA ASP A 156 -27.97 -58.12 9.83
C ASP A 156 -27.43 -59.56 9.96
N VAL A 157 -26.98 -60.16 8.86
CA VAL A 157 -26.35 -61.49 8.83
C VAL A 157 -24.86 -61.41 9.22
N TYR A 158 -24.28 -60.23 9.09
CA TYR A 158 -22.88 -59.98 9.41
C TYR A 158 -22.80 -59.07 10.62
N VAL A 159 -22.17 -59.55 11.70
CA VAL A 159 -21.78 -58.70 12.84
C VAL A 159 -21.14 -57.44 12.28
N ALA A 160 -21.66 -56.27 12.63
CA ALA A 160 -21.19 -54.99 12.12
C ALA A 160 -19.68 -54.85 12.39
N LEU A 161 -18.96 -54.15 11.50
CA LEU A 161 -17.52 -53.96 11.66
C LEU A 161 -17.18 -53.32 13.01
N GLU A 162 -18.03 -52.41 13.47
CA GLU A 162 -17.95 -51.74 14.77
C GLU A 162 -18.05 -52.76 15.92
N ASP A 163 -19.01 -53.68 15.86
CA ASP A 163 -19.17 -54.76 16.86
C ASP A 163 -18.00 -55.74 16.84
N ARG A 164 -17.41 -56.02 15.66
CA ARG A 164 -16.20 -56.85 15.56
C ARG A 164 -15.00 -56.15 16.19
N VAL A 165 -14.82 -54.86 15.93
CA VAL A 165 -13.78 -54.06 16.57
C VAL A 165 -14.01 -54.02 18.09
N ALA A 166 -15.25 -53.89 18.55
CA ALA A 166 -15.60 -53.94 19.97
C ALA A 166 -15.30 -55.32 20.61
N MET A 167 -15.57 -56.43 19.92
CA MET A 167 -15.23 -57.76 20.40
C MET A 167 -13.72 -58.01 20.42
N PHE A 168 -12.99 -57.62 19.37
CA PHE A 168 -11.53 -57.76 19.33
C PHE A 168 -10.82 -56.88 20.37
N THR A 169 -11.35 -55.69 20.64
CA THR A 169 -10.80 -54.83 21.70
C THR A 169 -11.05 -55.44 23.08
N LYS A 170 -12.25 -55.97 23.36
CA LYS A 170 -12.54 -56.71 24.60
C LYS A 170 -11.66 -57.95 24.77
N GLU A 171 -11.47 -58.74 23.71
CA GLU A 171 -10.63 -59.94 23.78
C GLU A 171 -9.15 -59.57 23.95
N ARG A 172 -8.67 -58.51 23.28
CA ARG A 172 -7.33 -57.96 23.50
C ARG A 172 -7.16 -57.52 24.96
N ASP A 173 -8.15 -56.88 25.55
CA ASP A 173 -8.07 -56.42 26.93
C ASP A 173 -8.14 -57.60 27.92
N ARG A 174 -8.92 -58.65 27.61
CA ARG A 174 -8.91 -59.92 28.37
C ARG A 174 -7.54 -60.58 28.34
N LEU A 175 -6.92 -60.70 27.16
CA LEU A 175 -5.58 -61.29 26.99
C LEU A 175 -4.50 -60.46 27.69
N ARG A 176 -4.63 -59.13 27.68
CA ARG A 176 -3.76 -58.23 28.47
C ARG A 176 -3.91 -58.50 29.96
N GLN A 177 -5.13 -58.54 30.47
CA GLN A 177 -5.36 -58.85 31.90
C GLN A 177 -4.82 -60.22 32.30
N GLN A 178 -4.95 -61.22 31.43
CA GLN A 178 -4.39 -62.54 31.68
C GLN A 178 -2.87 -62.51 31.71
N ARG A 179 -2.23 -61.88 30.71
CA ARG A 179 -0.78 -61.67 30.69
C ARG A 179 -0.30 -60.98 31.97
N ASP A 180 -0.96 -59.92 32.40
CA ASP A 180 -0.57 -59.20 33.60
C ASP A 180 -0.74 -60.04 34.88
N ARG A 181 -1.68 -61.00 34.91
CA ARG A 181 -1.80 -61.95 36.04
C ARG A 181 -0.66 -62.95 36.01
N ASP A 182 -0.41 -63.56 34.85
CA ASP A 182 0.65 -64.55 34.66
C ASP A 182 2.04 -63.92 34.95
N GLU A 183 2.27 -62.67 34.55
CA GLU A 183 3.48 -61.92 34.87
C GLU A 183 3.65 -61.71 36.38
N ARG A 184 2.59 -61.28 37.09
CA ARG A 184 2.63 -61.10 38.55
C ARG A 184 2.87 -62.41 39.29
N GLU A 185 2.21 -63.49 38.87
CA GLU A 185 2.38 -64.82 39.45
C GLU A 185 3.79 -65.37 39.16
N GLY A 186 4.28 -65.19 37.94
CA GLY A 186 5.64 -65.55 37.54
C GLY A 186 6.71 -64.79 38.32
N GLU A 187 6.54 -63.47 38.52
CA GLU A 187 7.41 -62.66 39.36
C GLU A 187 7.37 -63.10 40.83
N HIS A 188 6.18 -63.38 41.36
CA HIS A 188 6.03 -63.88 42.73
C HIS A 188 6.77 -65.21 42.93
N LEU A 189 6.55 -66.17 42.02
CA LEU A 189 7.21 -67.47 42.06
C LEU A 189 8.73 -67.33 41.91
N ARG A 190 9.20 -66.49 40.99
CA ARG A 190 10.63 -66.20 40.82
C ARG A 190 11.24 -65.63 42.10
N ASN A 191 10.57 -64.69 42.75
CA ASN A 191 11.04 -64.09 44.00
C ASN A 191 11.10 -65.12 45.13
N LEU A 192 10.07 -65.98 45.24
CA LEU A 192 10.04 -67.06 46.22
C LEU A 192 11.19 -68.05 46.01
N LEU A 193 11.35 -68.57 44.79
CA LEU A 193 12.42 -69.51 44.44
C LEU A 193 13.81 -68.89 44.65
N THR A 194 13.96 -67.61 44.30
CA THR A 194 15.22 -66.90 44.54
C THR A 194 15.52 -66.78 46.03
N ALA A 195 14.52 -66.51 46.87
CA ALA A 195 14.67 -66.45 48.31
C ALA A 195 15.03 -67.81 48.91
N THR A 196 14.34 -68.88 48.52
CA THR A 196 14.61 -70.24 49.02
C THR A 196 16.00 -70.74 48.62
N VAL A 197 16.43 -70.51 47.37
CA VAL A 197 17.80 -70.85 46.93
C VAL A 197 18.84 -70.06 47.70
N LYS A 198 18.65 -68.74 47.88
CA LYS A 198 19.59 -67.92 48.67
C LYS A 198 19.72 -68.41 50.10
N GLU A 199 18.60 -68.77 50.73
CA GLU A 199 18.58 -69.29 52.10
C GLU A 199 19.24 -70.67 52.20
N ALA A 200 18.95 -71.58 51.27
CA ALA A 200 19.55 -72.91 51.22
C ALA A 200 21.07 -72.85 51.00
N VAL A 201 21.54 -71.98 50.10
CA VAL A 201 22.98 -71.73 49.88
C VAL A 201 23.62 -71.12 51.13
N GLY A 202 22.92 -70.21 51.82
CA GLY A 202 23.37 -69.66 53.10
C GLY A 202 23.55 -70.74 54.16
N ARG A 203 22.51 -71.53 54.42
CA ARG A 203 22.54 -72.65 55.38
C ARG A 203 23.61 -73.67 55.04
N SER A 204 23.80 -74.00 53.77
CA SER A 204 24.85 -74.94 53.33
C SER A 204 26.25 -74.44 53.69
N LYS A 205 26.52 -73.13 53.49
CA LYS A 205 27.79 -72.52 53.88
C LYS A 205 27.99 -72.54 55.39
N GLU A 206 26.96 -72.21 56.16
CA GLU A 206 26.99 -72.25 57.63
C GLU A 206 27.29 -73.66 58.14
N LEU A 207 26.56 -74.67 57.67
CA LEU A 207 26.79 -76.08 58.03
C LEU A 207 28.21 -76.54 57.69
N ARG A 208 28.75 -76.13 56.54
CA ARG A 208 30.14 -76.46 56.16
C ARG A 208 31.15 -75.83 57.11
N LEU A 209 30.94 -74.58 57.52
CA LEU A 209 31.80 -73.92 58.51
C LEU A 209 31.68 -74.58 59.89
N GLU A 210 30.48 -74.96 60.31
CA GLU A 210 30.26 -75.69 61.56
C GLU A 210 30.94 -77.07 61.55
N LEU A 211 30.92 -77.79 60.43
CA LEU A 211 31.62 -79.06 60.29
C LEU A 211 33.14 -78.89 60.43
N LEU A 212 33.72 -77.87 59.78
CA LEU A 212 35.15 -77.58 59.90
C LEU A 212 35.55 -77.18 61.33
N GLN A 213 34.67 -76.45 62.03
CA GLN A 213 34.88 -76.09 63.43
C GLN A 213 34.77 -77.30 64.35
N LEU A 214 33.79 -78.19 64.11
CA LEU A 214 33.66 -79.45 64.84
C LEU A 214 34.92 -80.32 64.64
N GLN A 215 35.37 -80.46 63.39
CA GLN A 215 36.60 -81.18 63.09
C GLN A 215 37.76 -80.55 63.86
N ARG A 216 37.96 -79.24 63.80
CA ARG A 216 39.07 -78.57 64.50
C ARG A 216 39.01 -78.66 66.03
N GLU A 217 37.84 -78.45 66.63
CA GLU A 217 37.69 -78.32 68.09
C GLU A 217 37.47 -79.66 68.80
N VAL A 218 36.94 -80.68 68.11
CA VAL A 218 36.59 -81.99 68.71
C VAL A 218 37.43 -83.14 68.13
N LEU A 219 37.78 -83.09 66.84
CA LEU A 219 38.61 -84.10 66.17
C LEU A 219 40.00 -83.52 65.88
N ASN A 220 40.87 -83.48 66.90
CA ASN A 220 42.26 -83.02 66.75
C ASN A 220 42.89 -83.63 65.48
N GLU A 221 43.56 -82.82 64.62
CA GLU A 221 44.04 -83.19 63.27
C GLU A 221 45.04 -84.38 63.21
N GLY A 222 45.27 -85.09 64.31
CA GLY A 222 46.06 -86.32 64.39
C GLY A 222 45.58 -87.39 65.38
N SER A 223 44.41 -87.25 66.03
CA SER A 223 43.86 -88.27 66.96
C SER A 223 42.45 -88.70 66.53
N SER A 224 42.25 -89.99 66.26
CA SER A 224 40.94 -90.54 65.90
C SER A 224 39.99 -90.70 67.10
N THR A 225 40.44 -90.38 68.31
CA THR A 225 39.65 -90.44 69.55
C THR A 225 39.30 -89.04 70.02
N ALA A 226 38.02 -88.68 69.91
CA ALA A 226 37.47 -87.43 70.42
C ALA A 226 37.36 -87.48 71.95
N SER A 227 37.73 -86.38 72.63
CA SER A 227 37.52 -86.21 74.06
C SER A 227 36.06 -85.81 74.35
N SER A 228 35.44 -86.46 75.34
CA SER A 228 34.05 -86.16 75.75
C SER A 228 33.88 -84.71 76.23
N ASP A 229 34.87 -84.17 76.91
CA ASP A 229 34.84 -82.80 77.45
C ASP A 229 34.90 -81.74 76.34
N ASP A 230 35.65 -82.01 75.27
CA ASP A 230 35.76 -81.12 74.12
C ASP A 230 34.45 -81.08 73.32
N LEU A 231 33.78 -82.24 73.18
CA LEU A 231 32.44 -82.31 72.58
C LEU A 231 31.41 -81.53 73.41
N LEU A 232 31.41 -81.68 74.74
CA LEU A 232 30.50 -80.93 75.62
C LEU A 232 30.71 -79.42 75.49
N ARG A 233 31.97 -78.95 75.52
CA ARG A 233 32.30 -77.53 75.32
C ARG A 233 31.90 -77.01 73.95
N PHE A 234 32.07 -77.81 72.89
CA PHE A 234 31.61 -77.44 71.55
C PHE A 234 30.09 -77.31 71.49
N MET A 235 29.36 -78.24 72.11
CA MET A 235 27.90 -78.20 72.17
C MET A 235 27.40 -77.00 72.96
N ASP A 236 27.98 -76.67 74.12
CA ASP A 236 27.64 -75.47 74.89
C ASP A 236 27.86 -74.19 74.09
N LYS A 237 29.03 -74.06 73.43
CA LYS A 237 29.30 -72.92 72.53
C LYS A 237 28.33 -72.86 71.36
N ARG A 238 27.91 -74.00 70.80
CA ARG A 238 26.90 -74.08 69.73
C ARG A 238 25.56 -73.55 70.22
N TYR A 239 25.12 -73.99 71.41
CA TYR A 239 23.89 -73.51 72.03
C TYR A 239 23.95 -72.00 72.28
N ASP A 240 25.05 -71.47 72.81
CA ASP A 240 25.23 -70.02 73.02
C ASP A 240 25.18 -69.21 71.72
N ARG A 241 25.79 -69.72 70.63
CA ARG A 241 25.72 -69.07 69.30
C ARG A 241 24.31 -69.10 68.74
N GLN A 242 23.61 -70.22 68.89
CA GLN A 242 22.23 -70.36 68.44
C GLN A 242 21.30 -69.44 69.23
N ALA A 243 21.47 -69.32 70.55
CA ALA A 243 20.72 -68.39 71.39
C ALA A 243 20.91 -66.93 70.93
N LYS A 244 22.17 -66.50 70.72
CA LYS A 244 22.48 -65.16 70.19
C LYS A 244 21.88 -64.92 68.79
N TYR A 245 21.84 -65.94 67.95
CA TYR A 245 21.22 -65.85 66.62
C TYR A 245 19.70 -65.69 66.73
N LEU A 246 19.04 -66.44 67.62
CA LEU A 246 17.61 -66.30 67.90
C LEU A 246 17.28 -64.91 68.45
N ASP A 247 18.07 -64.37 69.36
CA ASP A 247 17.87 -62.99 69.88
C ASP A 247 17.99 -61.96 68.75
N LYS A 248 18.99 -62.10 67.88
CA LYS A 248 19.15 -61.24 66.71
C LYS A 248 17.95 -61.33 65.77
N LEU A 249 17.45 -62.53 65.51
CA LEU A 249 16.27 -62.75 64.66
C LEU A 249 15.03 -62.12 65.29
N ASN A 250 14.80 -62.29 66.59
CA ASN A 250 13.68 -61.68 67.31
C ASN A 250 13.70 -60.15 67.23
N VAL A 251 14.86 -59.52 67.38
CA VAL A 251 15.01 -58.06 67.21
C VAL A 251 14.68 -57.62 65.78
N GLN A 252 15.12 -58.39 64.78
CA GLN A 252 14.82 -58.11 63.37
C GLN A 252 13.32 -58.28 63.05
N CYS A 253 12.68 -59.33 63.55
CA CYS A 253 11.24 -59.56 63.43
C CYS A 253 10.45 -58.41 64.06
N ALA A 254 10.77 -58.03 65.31
CA ALA A 254 10.12 -56.90 65.97
C ALA A 254 10.32 -55.56 65.22
N ALA A 255 11.49 -55.35 64.61
CA ALA A 255 11.73 -54.16 63.79
C ALA A 255 10.94 -54.18 62.47
N ALA A 256 10.80 -55.34 61.83
CA ALA A 256 9.98 -55.51 60.64
C ALA A 256 8.49 -55.30 60.94
N GLU A 257 7.99 -55.85 62.04
CA GLU A 257 6.61 -55.64 62.51
C GLU A 257 6.30 -54.16 62.74
N ARG A 258 7.19 -53.42 63.41
CA ARG A 258 7.03 -51.96 63.59
C ARG A 258 7.00 -51.20 62.27
N LYS A 259 7.81 -51.60 61.29
CA LYS A 259 7.77 -50.99 59.95
C LYS A 259 6.45 -51.28 59.24
N ILE A 260 5.96 -52.51 59.32
CA ILE A 260 4.67 -52.91 58.74
C ILE A 260 3.53 -52.10 59.38
N THR A 261 3.50 -51.97 60.71
CA THR A 261 2.44 -51.19 61.38
C THR A 261 2.53 -49.70 61.04
N GLN A 262 3.74 -49.14 60.96
CA GLN A 262 3.95 -47.75 60.54
C GLN A 262 3.48 -47.50 59.10
N THR A 263 3.83 -48.36 58.15
CA THR A 263 3.41 -48.20 56.75
C THR A 263 1.90 -48.42 56.59
N GLN A 264 1.32 -49.40 57.30
CA GLN A 264 -0.14 -49.57 57.33
C GLN A 264 -0.85 -48.33 57.87
N LEU A 265 -0.30 -47.68 58.90
CA LEU A 265 -0.86 -46.43 59.43
C LEU A 265 -0.77 -45.30 58.40
N GLN A 266 0.36 -45.14 57.72
CA GLN A 266 0.53 -44.15 56.64
C GLN A 266 -0.44 -44.39 55.49
N ILE A 267 -0.66 -45.66 55.11
CA ILE A 267 -1.64 -46.07 54.10
C ILE A 267 -3.04 -45.65 54.56
N ARG A 268 -3.43 -45.93 55.81
CA ARG A 268 -4.74 -45.50 56.36
C ARG A 268 -4.90 -43.98 56.39
N GLN A 269 -3.87 -43.25 56.80
CA GLN A 269 -3.90 -41.77 56.80
C GLN A 269 -4.02 -41.21 55.37
N ARG A 270 -3.31 -41.80 54.41
CA ARG A 270 -3.42 -41.43 52.99
C ARG A 270 -4.76 -41.82 52.38
N HIS A 271 -5.33 -42.95 52.77
CA HIS A 271 -6.68 -43.32 52.38
C HIS A 271 -7.72 -42.37 52.96
N ALA A 272 -7.63 -41.99 54.23
CA ALA A 272 -8.53 -40.99 54.82
C ALA A 272 -8.37 -39.60 54.16
N ALA A 273 -7.15 -39.21 53.78
CA ALA A 273 -6.89 -38.00 53.00
C ALA A 273 -7.33 -38.12 51.53
N GLY A 274 -7.36 -39.33 50.96
CA GLY A 274 -7.86 -39.62 49.62
C GLY A 274 -9.39 -39.76 49.55
N GLU A 275 -10.02 -40.27 50.61
CA GLU A 275 -11.47 -40.27 50.86
C GLU A 275 -12.00 -38.85 51.17
N ALA A 276 -11.12 -37.88 51.41
CA ALA A 276 -11.51 -36.48 51.48
C ALA A 276 -11.92 -35.92 50.10
N PHE A 277 -11.47 -36.52 49.00
CA PHE A 277 -12.00 -36.22 47.68
C PHE A 277 -13.25 -37.06 47.44
N HIS A 278 -14.40 -36.41 47.54
CA HIS A 278 -15.66 -37.05 47.25
C HIS A 278 -15.78 -37.22 45.73
N ALA A 279 -16.44 -38.29 45.27
CA ALA A 279 -16.78 -38.43 43.85
C ALA A 279 -17.52 -37.18 43.31
N ILE A 280 -18.25 -36.50 44.20
CA ILE A 280 -18.93 -35.22 43.95
C ILE A 280 -17.92 -34.10 43.60
N ASP A 281 -16.75 -34.04 44.23
CA ASP A 281 -15.74 -33.01 43.95
C ASP A 281 -15.13 -33.20 42.54
N PHE A 282 -14.91 -34.46 42.15
CA PHE A 282 -14.46 -34.79 40.80
C PHE A 282 -15.52 -34.49 39.74
N GLU A 283 -16.79 -34.78 40.04
CA GLU A 283 -17.90 -34.41 39.17
C GLU A 283 -18.06 -32.89 39.06
N GLN A 284 -17.92 -32.16 40.18
CA GLN A 284 -17.93 -30.70 40.20
C GLN A 284 -16.80 -30.13 39.35
N LEU A 285 -15.56 -30.61 39.54
CA LEU A 285 -14.42 -30.14 38.75
C LEU A 285 -14.62 -30.42 37.26
N ARG A 286 -15.23 -31.56 36.90
CA ARG A 286 -15.57 -31.89 35.51
C ARG A 286 -16.62 -30.94 34.96
N ILE A 287 -17.66 -30.62 35.73
CA ILE A 287 -18.69 -29.66 35.35
C ILE A 287 -18.09 -28.27 35.17
N GLU A 288 -17.26 -27.81 36.11
CA GLU A 288 -16.60 -26.51 36.03
C GLU A 288 -15.68 -26.42 34.80
N ASN A 289 -14.87 -27.47 34.56
CA ASN A 289 -14.01 -27.54 33.39
C ASN A 289 -14.82 -27.49 32.09
N GLN A 290 -15.92 -28.25 32.01
CA GLN A 290 -16.83 -28.21 30.87
C GLN A 290 -17.43 -26.80 30.67
N GLN A 291 -17.87 -26.14 31.75
CA GLN A 291 -18.39 -24.76 31.69
C GLN A 291 -17.33 -23.74 31.27
N PHE A 292 -16.07 -23.93 31.65
CA PHE A 292 -14.97 -23.08 31.18
C PHE A 292 -14.69 -23.30 29.69
N ASN A 293 -14.67 -24.55 29.23
CA ASN A 293 -14.51 -24.86 27.80
C ASN A 293 -15.64 -24.26 26.97
N GLU A 294 -16.89 -24.40 27.40
CA GLU A 294 -18.04 -23.79 26.72
C GLU A 294 -17.96 -22.25 26.69
N ARG A 295 -17.41 -21.63 27.74
CA ARG A 295 -17.14 -20.17 27.75
C ARG A 295 -16.05 -19.79 26.77
N ILE A 296 -14.96 -20.55 26.74
CA ILE A 296 -13.84 -20.35 25.80
C ILE A 296 -14.33 -20.50 24.36
N GLU A 297 -15.11 -21.53 24.07
CA GLU A 297 -15.69 -21.76 22.74
C GLU A 297 -16.61 -20.61 22.32
N ARG A 298 -17.48 -20.14 23.20
CA ARG A 298 -18.33 -18.97 22.93
C ARG A 298 -17.51 -17.71 22.64
N LYS A 299 -16.47 -17.43 23.43
CA LYS A 299 -15.58 -16.29 23.21
C LYS A 299 -14.77 -16.42 21.93
N ASN A 300 -14.35 -17.63 21.57
CA ASN A 300 -13.68 -17.89 20.30
C ASN A 300 -14.60 -17.65 19.10
N LEU A 301 -15.87 -18.06 19.18
CA LEU A 301 -16.86 -17.78 18.13
C LEU A 301 -17.10 -16.27 17.99
N GLU A 302 -17.29 -15.56 19.09
CA GLU A 302 -17.44 -14.10 19.12
C GLU A 302 -16.21 -13.40 18.50
N LEU A 303 -15.01 -13.86 18.82
CA LEU A 303 -13.76 -13.33 18.26
C LEU A 303 -13.66 -13.59 16.75
N VAL A 304 -14.11 -14.74 16.26
CA VAL A 304 -14.17 -15.03 14.81
C VAL A 304 -15.17 -14.10 14.12
N GLU A 305 -16.34 -13.87 14.71
CA GLU A 305 -17.34 -12.93 14.19
C GLU A 305 -16.81 -11.50 14.13
N LEU A 306 -16.14 -11.04 15.21
CA LEU A 306 -15.50 -9.72 15.28
C LEU A 306 -14.37 -9.57 14.25
N LYS A 307 -13.54 -10.60 14.05
CA LYS A 307 -12.54 -10.60 12.97
C LYS A 307 -13.20 -10.51 11.59
N GLY A 308 -14.31 -11.21 11.40
CA GLY A 308 -15.09 -11.16 10.16
C GLY A 308 -15.69 -9.77 9.90
N THR A 309 -16.26 -9.13 10.92
CA THR A 309 -16.77 -7.75 10.80
C THR A 309 -15.65 -6.75 10.55
N SER A 310 -14.54 -6.80 11.29
CA SER A 310 -13.36 -5.95 11.08
C SER A 310 -12.77 -6.10 9.66
N THR A 311 -12.68 -7.32 9.15
CA THR A 311 -12.22 -7.54 7.76
C THR A 311 -13.17 -6.90 6.75
N ARG A 312 -14.49 -7.03 6.95
CA ARG A 312 -15.49 -6.39 6.09
C ARG A 312 -15.43 -4.87 6.17
N THR A 313 -15.27 -4.28 7.36
CA THR A 313 -15.17 -2.81 7.51
C THR A 313 -13.92 -2.28 6.81
N VAL A 314 -12.77 -2.95 6.94
CA VAL A 314 -11.54 -2.60 6.21
C VAL A 314 -11.74 -2.71 4.70
N GLN A 315 -12.41 -3.76 4.21
CA GLN A 315 -12.73 -3.89 2.78
C GLN A 315 -13.63 -2.75 2.29
N THR A 316 -14.66 -2.38 3.06
CA THR A 316 -15.52 -1.23 2.71
C THR A 316 -14.77 0.10 2.79
N LEU A 317 -13.84 0.26 3.73
CA LEU A 317 -13.02 1.46 3.83
C LEU A 317 -12.10 1.59 2.62
N ASN A 318 -11.45 0.50 2.22
CA ASN A 318 -10.59 0.48 1.05
C ASN A 318 -11.36 0.78 -0.23
N SER A 319 -12.55 0.20 -0.41
CA SER A 319 -13.39 0.51 -1.58
C SER A 319 -13.84 1.97 -1.59
N LEU A 320 -14.22 2.54 -0.45
CA LEU A 320 -14.55 3.96 -0.34
C LEU A 320 -13.33 4.84 -0.64
N MET A 321 -12.16 4.49 -0.14
CA MET A 321 -10.90 5.19 -0.42
C MET A 321 -10.57 5.16 -1.92
N ASP A 322 -10.75 4.02 -2.59
CA ASP A 322 -10.55 3.89 -4.03
C ASP A 322 -11.54 4.77 -4.82
N THR A 323 -12.82 4.78 -4.42
CA THR A 323 -13.81 5.68 -5.05
C THR A 323 -13.48 7.15 -4.83
N LEU A 324 -13.02 7.53 -3.65
CA LEU A 324 -12.59 8.90 -3.33
C LEU A 324 -11.37 9.31 -4.16
N ASN A 325 -10.39 8.42 -4.29
CA ASN A 325 -9.22 8.63 -5.13
C ASN A 325 -9.64 8.78 -6.60
N GLY A 326 -10.54 7.93 -7.09
CA GLY A 326 -11.14 8.05 -8.41
C GLY A 326 -11.77 9.44 -8.64
N LEU A 327 -12.69 9.84 -7.76
CA LEU A 327 -13.35 11.16 -7.83
C LEU A 327 -12.36 12.32 -7.74
N THR A 328 -11.30 12.20 -6.94
CA THR A 328 -10.25 13.22 -6.81
C THR A 328 -9.44 13.34 -8.11
N THR A 329 -9.11 12.23 -8.75
CA THR A 329 -8.42 12.26 -10.06
C THR A 329 -9.30 12.85 -11.15
N GLU A 330 -10.60 12.53 -11.16
CA GLU A 330 -11.58 13.13 -12.08
C GLU A 330 -11.75 14.63 -11.83
N GLN A 331 -11.87 15.05 -10.57
CA GLN A 331 -11.94 16.46 -10.20
C GLN A 331 -10.70 17.21 -10.71
N ASN A 332 -9.50 16.65 -10.53
CA ASN A 332 -8.27 17.25 -11.00
C ASN A 332 -8.19 17.32 -12.53
N ARG A 333 -8.68 16.29 -13.24
CA ARG A 333 -8.82 16.32 -14.70
C ARG A 333 -9.78 17.41 -15.15
N LEU A 334 -10.98 17.46 -14.58
CA LEU A 334 -11.99 18.47 -14.90
C LEU A 334 -11.50 19.89 -14.60
N ARG A 335 -10.76 20.10 -13.51
CA ARG A 335 -10.11 21.39 -13.21
C ARG A 335 -9.13 21.81 -14.30
N LYS A 336 -8.31 20.87 -14.81
CA LYS A 336 -7.38 21.13 -15.92
C LYS A 336 -8.13 21.46 -17.22
N ASP A 337 -9.17 20.69 -17.55
CA ASP A 337 -10.01 20.91 -18.73
C ASP A 337 -10.76 22.25 -18.66
N LEU A 338 -11.23 22.64 -17.47
CA LEU A 338 -11.90 23.91 -17.25
C LEU A 338 -10.91 25.07 -17.40
N LYS A 339 -9.68 24.93 -16.89
CA LYS A 339 -8.62 25.92 -17.09
C LYS A 339 -8.27 26.09 -18.57
N SER A 340 -8.08 24.98 -19.30
CA SER A 340 -7.76 25.04 -20.73
C SER A 340 -8.89 25.64 -21.56
N ARG A 341 -10.15 25.32 -21.24
CA ARG A 341 -11.33 25.95 -21.89
C ARG A 341 -11.42 27.44 -21.59
N ARG A 342 -11.14 27.89 -20.36
CA ARG A 342 -11.09 29.32 -20.02
C ARG A 342 -10.02 30.06 -20.81
N GLU A 343 -8.82 29.47 -20.92
CA GLU A 343 -7.73 30.05 -21.72
C GLU A 343 -8.10 30.13 -23.21
N TYR A 344 -8.77 29.10 -23.74
CA TYR A 344 -9.27 29.09 -25.11
C TYR A 344 -10.34 30.17 -25.35
N LEU A 345 -11.32 30.31 -24.45
CA LEU A 345 -12.32 31.37 -24.52
C LEU A 345 -11.68 32.76 -24.48
N ALA A 346 -10.67 32.97 -23.63
CA ALA A 346 -9.94 34.24 -23.57
C ALA A 346 -9.11 34.53 -24.84
N ARG A 347 -8.70 33.50 -25.60
CA ARG A 347 -8.09 33.68 -26.93
C ARG A 347 -9.15 34.08 -27.95
N LEU A 348 -10.27 33.35 -28.02
CA LEU A 348 -11.38 33.66 -28.92
C LEU A 348 -11.94 35.07 -28.69
N GLN A 349 -12.06 35.51 -27.43
CA GLN A 349 -12.50 36.87 -27.12
C GLN A 349 -11.54 37.93 -27.67
N ARG A 350 -10.22 37.71 -27.59
CA ARG A 350 -9.21 38.62 -28.17
C ARG A 350 -9.28 38.62 -29.70
N GLU A 351 -9.42 37.44 -30.30
CA GLU A 351 -9.57 37.29 -31.76
C GLU A 351 -10.84 38.00 -32.24
N MET A 352 -11.97 37.84 -31.55
CA MET A 352 -13.23 38.51 -31.87
C MET A 352 -13.09 40.04 -31.85
N VAL A 353 -12.39 40.60 -30.85
CA VAL A 353 -12.12 42.05 -30.80
C VAL A 353 -11.22 42.48 -31.96
N SER A 354 -10.18 41.70 -32.31
CA SER A 354 -9.30 41.98 -33.46
C SER A 354 -10.10 41.98 -34.76
N VAL A 355 -10.91 40.95 -35.00
CA VAL A 355 -11.75 40.80 -36.20
C VAL A 355 -12.77 41.93 -36.30
N ALA A 356 -13.41 42.33 -35.18
CA ALA A 356 -14.32 43.47 -35.16
C ALA A 356 -13.59 44.78 -35.53
N HIS A 357 -12.40 45.01 -34.99
CA HIS A 357 -11.59 46.17 -35.35
C HIS A 357 -11.16 46.16 -36.83
N GLU A 358 -10.73 45.00 -37.34
CA GLU A 358 -10.38 44.81 -38.75
C GLU A 358 -11.59 45.05 -39.67
N ALA A 359 -12.78 44.59 -39.27
CA ALA A 359 -14.03 44.83 -39.98
C ALA A 359 -14.37 46.33 -40.02
N ASP A 360 -14.30 47.05 -38.88
CA ASP A 360 -14.51 48.50 -38.82
C ASP A 360 -13.54 49.26 -39.74
N VAL A 361 -12.26 48.88 -39.74
CA VAL A 361 -11.23 49.48 -40.60
C VAL A 361 -11.54 49.21 -42.07
N ALA A 362 -11.95 47.98 -42.41
CA ALA A 362 -12.34 47.60 -43.77
C ALA A 362 -13.60 48.36 -44.23
N GLU A 363 -14.60 48.52 -43.37
CA GLU A 363 -15.81 49.30 -43.66
C GLU A 363 -15.49 50.78 -43.89
N ARG A 364 -14.66 51.40 -43.05
CA ARG A 364 -14.21 52.78 -43.26
C ARG A 364 -13.48 52.94 -44.60
N LYS A 365 -12.56 52.02 -44.92
CA LYS A 365 -11.88 52.02 -46.23
C LYS A 365 -12.88 51.87 -47.37
N ASN A 366 -13.83 50.94 -47.28
CA ASN A 366 -14.86 50.73 -48.29
C ASN A 366 -15.75 51.98 -48.45
N ALA A 367 -16.14 52.63 -47.35
CA ALA A 367 -16.88 53.89 -47.37
C ALA A 367 -16.08 55.01 -48.05
N THR A 368 -14.78 55.15 -47.77
CA THR A 368 -13.93 56.14 -48.45
C THR A 368 -13.80 55.86 -49.95
N ILE A 369 -13.65 54.59 -50.34
CA ILE A 369 -13.59 54.18 -51.75
C ILE A 369 -14.92 54.47 -52.46
N LYS A 370 -16.06 54.16 -51.83
CA LYS A 370 -17.39 54.49 -52.37
C LYS A 370 -17.56 56.00 -52.54
N ALA A 371 -17.20 56.80 -51.53
CA ALA A 371 -17.25 58.25 -51.61
C ALA A 371 -16.33 58.80 -52.72
N GLN A 372 -15.13 58.23 -52.89
CA GLN A 372 -14.24 58.55 -54.01
C GLN A 372 -14.87 58.18 -55.35
N HIS A 373 -15.50 57.01 -55.49
CA HIS A 373 -16.22 56.62 -56.70
C HIS A 373 -17.40 57.53 -57.01
N GLU A 374 -18.16 57.97 -56.02
CA GLU A 374 -19.26 58.93 -56.19
C GLU A 374 -18.75 60.33 -56.57
N ALA A 375 -17.64 60.77 -55.96
CA ALA A 375 -16.98 62.03 -56.27
C ALA A 375 -16.34 62.03 -57.67
N VAL A 376 -15.85 60.87 -58.13
CA VAL A 376 -15.46 60.62 -59.52
C VAL A 376 -16.74 60.47 -60.35
N ARG A 377 -17.46 61.58 -60.50
CA ARG A 377 -18.52 61.71 -61.47
C ARG A 377 -17.86 61.82 -62.83
N VAL A 378 -17.77 60.70 -63.55
CA VAL A 378 -17.31 60.68 -64.94
C VAL A 378 -18.11 61.75 -65.69
N PRO A 379 -17.46 62.81 -66.23
CA PRO A 379 -18.17 63.83 -66.98
C PRO A 379 -19.02 63.15 -68.04
N LYS A 380 -20.32 63.46 -68.08
CA LYS A 380 -21.18 62.91 -69.13
C LYS A 380 -20.55 63.25 -70.47
N ILE A 381 -20.57 62.29 -71.41
CA ILE A 381 -19.93 62.43 -72.72
C ILE A 381 -20.36 63.74 -73.39
N GLU A 382 -21.63 64.13 -73.22
CA GLU A 382 -22.19 65.41 -73.67
C GLU A 382 -21.42 66.64 -73.16
N HIS A 383 -21.06 66.70 -71.87
CA HIS A 383 -20.30 67.81 -71.31
C HIS A 383 -18.86 67.86 -71.83
N TYR A 384 -18.23 66.70 -71.98
CA TYR A 384 -16.89 66.63 -72.59
C TYR A 384 -16.91 67.08 -74.05
N VAL A 385 -17.91 66.64 -74.82
CA VAL A 385 -18.12 67.03 -76.22
C VAL A 385 -18.41 68.53 -76.32
N ALA A 386 -19.26 69.08 -75.45
CA ALA A 386 -19.54 70.51 -75.40
C ALA A 386 -18.28 71.34 -75.07
N GLN A 387 -17.51 70.95 -74.05
CA GLN A 387 -16.24 71.60 -73.71
C GLN A 387 -15.24 71.52 -74.87
N LYS A 388 -15.17 70.40 -75.59
CA LYS A 388 -14.32 70.25 -76.77
C LYS A 388 -14.79 71.11 -77.95
N ALA A 389 -16.10 71.27 -78.13
CA ALA A 389 -16.67 72.17 -79.12
C ALA A 389 -16.38 73.65 -78.78
N GLU A 390 -16.53 74.04 -77.52
CA GLU A 390 -16.14 75.38 -77.05
C GLU A 390 -14.64 75.65 -77.22
N GLU A 391 -13.79 74.68 -76.87
CA GLU A 391 -12.34 74.76 -77.10
C GLU A 391 -12.03 74.97 -78.59
N TYR A 392 -12.76 74.30 -79.47
CA TYR A 392 -12.62 74.45 -80.92
C TYR A 392 -13.05 75.85 -81.40
N GLU A 393 -14.20 76.36 -80.96
CA GLU A 393 -14.68 77.69 -81.32
C GLU A 393 -13.77 78.79 -80.79
N LEU A 394 -13.25 78.66 -79.55
CA LEU A 394 -12.26 79.57 -78.99
C LEU A 394 -10.94 79.54 -79.78
N LYS A 395 -10.45 78.35 -80.17
CA LYS A 395 -9.27 78.22 -81.05
C LYS A 395 -9.50 78.82 -82.43
N LYS A 396 -10.71 78.73 -82.96
CA LYS A 396 -11.10 79.35 -84.24
C LYS A 396 -11.17 80.87 -84.11
N ALA A 397 -11.76 81.39 -83.03
CA ALA A 397 -11.79 82.81 -82.71
C ALA A 397 -10.37 83.37 -82.51
N GLN A 398 -9.50 82.66 -81.80
CA GLN A 398 -8.09 83.03 -81.63
C GLN A 398 -7.38 83.15 -82.98
N ARG A 399 -7.56 82.18 -83.88
CA ARG A 399 -6.99 82.25 -85.25
C ARG A 399 -7.54 83.44 -86.04
N ASN A 400 -8.83 83.74 -85.92
CA ASN A 400 -9.45 84.89 -86.57
C ASN A 400 -8.88 86.21 -86.05
N TRP A 401 -8.77 86.37 -84.73
CA TRP A 401 -8.16 87.55 -84.11
C TRP A 401 -6.69 87.72 -84.48
N LYS A 402 -5.90 86.64 -84.50
CA LYS A 402 -4.52 86.66 -85.02
C LYS A 402 -4.47 87.21 -86.44
N ARG A 403 -5.34 86.71 -87.33
CA ARG A 403 -5.42 87.20 -88.71
C ARG A 403 -5.87 88.67 -88.81
N LYS A 404 -6.78 89.13 -87.93
CA LYS A 404 -7.17 90.54 -87.88
C LYS A 404 -6.03 91.45 -87.41
N VAL A 405 -5.23 90.99 -86.45
CA VAL A 405 -4.03 91.70 -86.00
C VAL A 405 -3.00 91.78 -87.12
N GLU A 406 -2.72 90.68 -87.83
CA GLU A 406 -1.84 90.68 -89.01
C GLU A 406 -2.31 91.67 -90.09
N ILE A 407 -3.62 91.76 -90.36
CA ILE A 407 -4.19 92.73 -91.31
C ILE A 407 -4.00 94.17 -90.80
N ALA A 408 -4.26 94.42 -89.52
CA ALA A 408 -4.09 95.74 -88.91
C ALA A 408 -2.61 96.18 -88.91
N GLU A 409 -1.68 95.26 -88.63
CA GLU A 409 -0.24 95.49 -88.75
C GLU A 409 0.17 95.78 -90.20
N GLY A 410 -0.37 95.04 -91.17
CA GLY A 410 -0.17 95.31 -92.59
C GLY A 410 -0.70 96.68 -93.04
N GLN A 411 -1.88 97.08 -92.55
CA GLN A 411 -2.46 98.41 -92.80
C GLN A 411 -1.64 99.52 -92.13
N LEU A 412 -1.18 99.31 -90.90
CA LEU A 412 -0.28 100.24 -90.21
C LEU A 412 1.03 100.40 -90.98
N CYS A 413 1.59 99.31 -91.51
CA CYS A 413 2.79 99.35 -92.35
C CYS A 413 2.57 100.17 -93.63
N LEU A 414 1.42 100.04 -94.29
CA LEU A 414 1.02 100.85 -95.45
C LEU A 414 0.87 102.34 -95.10
N ILE A 415 0.19 102.65 -94.00
CA ILE A 415 0.03 104.03 -93.52
C ILE A 415 1.40 104.64 -93.17
N GLN A 416 2.27 103.87 -92.51
CA GLN A 416 3.63 104.30 -92.22
C GLN A 416 4.45 104.54 -93.51
N GLN A 417 4.28 103.71 -94.54
CA GLN A 417 4.90 103.96 -95.85
C GLN A 417 4.36 105.23 -96.51
N GLN A 418 3.05 105.49 -96.45
CA GLN A 418 2.43 106.72 -96.95
C GLN A 418 2.89 107.97 -96.18
N ILE A 419 3.05 107.88 -94.86
CA ILE A 419 3.63 108.96 -94.06
C ILE A 419 5.08 109.21 -94.47
N ARG A 420 5.87 108.15 -94.72
CA ARG A 420 7.26 108.28 -95.20
C ARG A 420 7.34 108.92 -96.58
N THR A 421 6.41 108.65 -97.49
CA THR A 421 6.39 109.28 -98.82
C THR A 421 5.93 110.74 -98.76
N LEU A 422 4.92 111.05 -97.95
CA LEU A 422 4.47 112.43 -97.71
C LEU A 422 5.53 113.27 -96.97
N ALA A 423 6.25 112.69 -96.02
CA ALA A 423 7.37 113.37 -95.34
C ALA A 423 8.48 113.78 -96.31
N LYS A 424 8.81 112.92 -97.30
CA LYS A 424 9.77 113.25 -98.37
C LYS A 424 9.28 114.37 -99.31
N ALA A 425 7.96 114.50 -99.50
CA ALA A 425 7.36 115.58 -100.31
C ALA A 425 7.32 116.94 -99.58
N VAL A 426 7.33 116.96 -98.25
CA VAL A 426 7.30 118.18 -97.41
C VAL A 426 8.70 118.70 -97.06
N GLU A 427 9.76 117.91 -97.28
CA GLU A 427 11.15 118.34 -97.06
C GLU A 427 11.69 119.28 -98.15
N THR A 428 11.10 119.28 -99.35
CA THR A 428 11.57 120.10 -100.48
C THR A 428 11.27 121.61 -100.35
N PRO A 429 10.15 122.09 -99.75
CA PRO A 429 9.92 123.53 -99.54
C PRO A 429 10.54 124.06 -98.24
N ARG A 430 10.82 123.19 -97.25
CA ARG A 430 11.44 123.58 -95.97
C ARG A 430 12.93 123.93 -96.09
N ARG A 431 13.63 123.46 -97.12
CA ARG A 431 15.01 123.85 -97.42
C ARG A 431 15.13 125.30 -97.94
N TRP A 432 14.10 125.82 -98.60
CA TRP A 432 14.07 127.19 -99.13
C TRP A 432 13.86 128.26 -98.03
N VAL A 433 13.08 127.94 -96.99
CA VAL A 433 12.76 128.87 -95.88
C VAL A 433 13.88 129.00 -94.83
N LYS A 434 14.82 128.03 -94.77
CA LYS A 434 15.99 128.10 -93.88
C LYS A 434 17.14 128.97 -94.42
N GLU A 435 17.18 129.25 -95.72
CA GLU A 435 18.24 130.09 -96.33
C GLU A 435 17.97 131.61 -96.15
N LEU A 436 16.69 132.02 -96.03
CA LEU A 436 16.30 133.42 -95.84
C LEU A 436 16.49 133.97 -94.41
N ARG A 437 16.76 133.11 -93.41
CA ARG A 437 16.85 133.49 -91.99
C ARG A 437 18.31 133.59 -91.49
N ARG A 438 19.29 133.55 -92.40
CA ARG A 438 20.74 133.65 -92.10
C ARG A 438 21.33 135.05 -92.24
N GLN A 439 20.56 136.05 -92.66
CA GLN A 439 20.95 137.46 -92.62
C GLN A 439 20.26 138.13 -91.43
N MET A 440 21.03 138.83 -90.59
CA MET A 440 20.60 139.63 -89.42
C MET A 440 20.49 138.88 -88.07
N GLY A 441 21.52 139.03 -87.23
CA GLY A 441 21.45 138.84 -85.78
C GLY A 441 22.59 138.04 -85.14
N THR A 442 23.76 138.67 -84.97
CA THR A 442 24.93 138.22 -84.19
C THR A 442 24.82 138.65 -82.69
N PRO A 443 25.66 138.11 -81.77
CA PRO A 443 25.29 137.68 -80.39
C PRO A 443 26.01 138.57 -79.31
N PRO A 444 26.24 138.25 -77.99
CA PRO A 444 26.85 137.01 -77.45
C PRO A 444 26.53 136.56 -75.98
N ASN A 445 27.09 135.38 -75.65
CA ASN A 445 27.76 134.96 -74.38
C ASN A 445 26.95 134.70 -73.09
N SER A 446 27.25 133.68 -72.26
CA SER A 446 28.46 132.85 -72.13
C SER A 446 28.23 131.58 -71.28
N PHE A 447 28.81 130.44 -71.74
CA PHE A 447 29.65 129.45 -71.03
C PHE A 447 29.13 128.76 -69.73
N THR A 448 29.22 127.45 -69.46
CA THR A 448 30.17 126.34 -69.74
C THR A 448 29.41 125.00 -69.50
N LYS A 449 29.79 123.75 -69.85
CA LYS A 449 30.87 123.09 -70.60
C LYS A 449 30.43 121.61 -70.83
N SER A 450 30.81 121.05 -71.99
CA SER A 450 31.32 119.67 -72.20
C SER A 450 30.40 118.45 -71.98
N ALA A 451 30.37 117.35 -72.77
CA ALA A 451 30.93 116.94 -74.06
C ALA A 451 30.46 115.49 -74.35
N ALA A 452 30.41 115.13 -75.65
CA ALA A 452 30.65 113.78 -76.22
C ALA A 452 29.60 112.67 -75.92
N ARG A 453 29.32 111.64 -76.72
CA ARG A 453 29.71 111.13 -78.06
C ARG A 453 28.88 109.84 -78.26
N GLY A 454 28.53 109.47 -79.50
CA GLY A 454 28.17 108.09 -79.88
C GLY A 454 26.85 107.59 -79.29
N GLY A 455 26.13 106.64 -79.86
CA GLY A 455 26.56 105.47 -80.60
C GLY A 455 25.63 104.34 -80.16
N GLU A 456 25.21 103.55 -81.13
CA GLU A 456 24.45 102.30 -81.09
C GLU A 456 24.28 101.56 -79.75
N GLY A 457 23.08 100.96 -79.62
CA GLY A 457 22.97 99.56 -79.25
C GLY A 457 22.88 99.23 -77.76
N GLY A 458 22.24 98.09 -77.50
CA GLY A 458 22.35 97.35 -76.25
C GLY A 458 21.38 97.84 -75.19
N SER A 459 20.42 97.00 -74.78
CA SER A 459 20.69 95.96 -73.77
C SER A 459 20.86 96.63 -72.42
N MET A 460 19.79 96.74 -71.63
CA MET A 460 19.35 95.68 -70.72
C MET A 460 20.22 95.67 -69.46
N TYR A 461 19.60 95.10 -68.43
CA TYR A 461 20.18 94.73 -67.15
C TYR A 461 20.23 95.90 -66.17
N THR A 462 20.08 95.68 -64.89
CA THR A 462 20.54 94.56 -64.04
C THR A 462 19.77 94.70 -62.72
N ASP A 463 19.63 93.73 -61.82
CA ASP A 463 19.99 92.31 -61.77
C ASP A 463 19.30 91.74 -60.53
N ALA A 464 18.78 90.52 -60.59
CA ALA A 464 19.47 89.24 -60.31
C ALA A 464 19.66 89.04 -58.80
N GLU A 465 19.32 87.90 -58.23
CA GLU A 465 19.77 86.54 -58.56
C GLU A 465 18.59 85.54 -58.47
N GLY A 466 18.54 84.37 -59.12
CA GLY A 466 19.49 83.67 -59.97
C GLY A 466 18.97 82.25 -60.29
N LYS A 467 19.25 81.83 -61.54
CA LYS A 467 19.51 80.47 -62.06
C LYS A 467 18.42 79.37 -62.05
N TYR A 468 18.18 78.91 -63.28
CA TYR A 468 17.59 77.65 -63.70
C TYR A 468 18.53 76.46 -63.50
N GLU A 469 17.99 75.26 -63.34
CA GLU A 469 18.46 74.09 -64.10
C GLU A 469 17.36 73.01 -64.17
N VAL A 470 17.05 72.60 -65.40
CA VAL A 470 16.30 71.38 -65.72
C VAL A 470 17.34 70.36 -66.16
N GLN A 471 17.34 69.17 -65.57
CA GLN A 471 17.79 67.96 -66.26
C GLN A 471 16.88 66.77 -65.93
N VAL A 472 16.35 66.22 -67.03
CA VAL A 472 15.56 65.00 -67.15
C VAL A 472 16.47 63.78 -66.97
N LYS A 473 15.97 62.73 -66.31
CA LYS A 473 16.23 61.34 -66.73
C LYS A 473 14.95 60.50 -66.61
N LEU A 474 14.49 60.05 -67.77
CA LEU A 474 13.59 58.91 -67.99
C LEU A 474 14.31 57.61 -67.60
N ASP A 475 13.61 56.65 -66.98
CA ASP A 475 13.22 55.40 -67.64
C ASP A 475 12.68 54.32 -66.67
N ALA A 476 11.66 53.61 -67.18
CA ALA A 476 11.28 52.21 -66.93
C ALA A 476 10.65 51.75 -65.59
N ALA A 477 9.41 51.26 -65.72
CA ALA A 477 8.67 50.39 -64.79
C ALA A 477 9.14 48.91 -64.94
N PRO A 478 8.39 47.88 -64.47
CA PRO A 478 7.86 47.51 -63.15
C PRO A 478 8.42 46.13 -62.69
N VAL A 479 8.23 45.70 -61.43
CA VAL A 479 8.36 44.26 -61.11
C VAL A 479 7.31 43.79 -60.09
N VAL A 480 6.47 42.88 -60.57
CA VAL A 480 5.67 41.92 -59.81
C VAL A 480 6.52 40.67 -59.57
N GLY A 481 6.41 40.09 -58.37
CA GLY A 481 6.52 38.64 -58.17
C GLY A 481 7.85 38.13 -57.61
N GLY A 482 7.77 37.33 -56.54
CA GLY A 482 8.94 36.61 -56.02
C GLY A 482 8.74 35.96 -54.66
N SER A 483 7.85 34.98 -54.59
CA SER A 483 7.72 34.01 -53.51
C SER A 483 9.04 33.28 -53.20
N LYS A 484 9.16 32.78 -51.95
CA LYS A 484 10.20 31.86 -51.42
C LYS A 484 11.52 32.48 -50.96
N ALA A 485 11.58 32.84 -49.67
CA ALA A 485 12.52 32.26 -48.69
C ALA A 485 12.54 33.15 -47.45
N LEU A 486 11.84 32.74 -46.39
CA LEU A 486 12.24 32.82 -44.97
C LEU A 486 11.13 32.20 -44.11
N LEU A 487 10.78 30.96 -44.47
CA LEU A 487 10.39 29.96 -43.48
C LEU A 487 11.69 29.47 -42.86
N ASP A 488 12.00 29.94 -41.65
CA ASP A 488 12.67 29.19 -40.57
C ASP A 488 13.09 30.15 -39.44
N ILE A 489 12.10 30.61 -38.67
CA ILE A 489 12.32 30.88 -37.24
C ILE A 489 11.41 29.95 -36.47
N LYS A 490 11.91 28.72 -36.35
CA LYS A 490 11.47 27.69 -35.41
C LYS A 490 11.58 28.23 -33.98
N ARG A 491 10.56 27.88 -33.19
CA ARG A 491 10.66 27.32 -31.83
C ARG A 491 11.51 28.10 -30.82
N LYS A 492 10.84 28.93 -30.03
CA LYS A 492 10.86 28.91 -28.56
C LYS A 492 9.93 30.00 -28.02
N ARG A 493 8.69 29.63 -27.71
CA ARG A 493 7.93 30.05 -26.53
C ARG A 493 6.65 29.26 -26.43
#